data_AF-A0A075MIE8-F1
#
_entry.id   AF-A0A075MIE8-F1
#
_cell.length_a   1.000
_cell.length_b   1.000
_cell.length_c   1.000
_cell.angle_alpha   90.00
_cell.angle_beta   90.00
_cell.angle_gamma   90.00
#
_symmetry.space_group_name_H-M   'P 1'
#
loop_
_entity.id
_entity.type
_entity.pdbx_description
1 polymer ?
#
loop_
_entity_poly.entity_id
_entity_poly.type
_entity_poly.pdbx_seq_one_letter_code
_entity_poly.pdbx_strand_id
1 'polypeptide(L)'
;MQVSGYTIFDREFYKLNLKRCIKNFKKHDFLVNEVSENVVERISEFSKGFNNALIYGLFDRSVLDKKIDVKRGFPVYEFTQTHNQDECIVFDEEYNTCIEDSYDLIISNLSLSFVNDLPGALIQYKKY
;
A
#
# COMPACT_ATOMS: atom_id res chain seq x y z
N MET A 1 -1.92 23.68 -5.94
CA MET A 1 -0.67 24.35 -5.53
C MET A 1 0.45 23.53 -6.15
N GLN A 2 1.13 24.05 -7.16
CA GLN A 2 2.10 23.30 -7.95
C GLN A 2 3.48 23.47 -7.29
N VAL A 3 3.92 22.48 -6.52
CA VAL A 3 5.31 22.46 -6.05
C VAL A 3 6.15 22.04 -7.24
N SER A 4 6.83 23.02 -7.84
CA SER A 4 7.97 22.79 -8.71
C SER A 4 9.04 22.10 -7.86
N GLY A 5 9.12 20.78 -7.93
CA GLY A 5 9.97 19.96 -7.06
C GLY A 5 10.76 18.97 -7.89
N TYR A 6 12.08 18.95 -7.71
CA TYR A 6 12.98 18.00 -8.34
C TYR A 6 12.47 16.56 -8.15
N THR A 7 12.25 15.85 -9.25
CA THR A 7 11.99 14.41 -9.22
C THR A 7 13.31 13.71 -8.87
N ILE A 8 13.43 13.22 -7.63
CA ILE A 8 14.60 12.52 -7.12
C ILE A 8 14.51 11.03 -7.47
N PHE A 9 13.31 10.47 -7.37
CA PHE A 9 13.04 9.05 -7.61
C PHE A 9 12.34 8.85 -8.96
N ASP A 10 12.97 8.04 -9.81
CA ASP A 10 12.33 7.51 -11.02
C ASP A 10 11.34 6.41 -10.62
N ARG A 11 10.07 6.82 -10.51
CA ARG A 11 8.99 5.93 -10.07
C ARG A 11 8.61 4.90 -11.13
N GLU A 12 8.84 5.18 -12.41
CA GLU A 12 8.61 4.20 -13.48
C GLU A 12 9.67 3.10 -13.44
N PHE A 13 10.93 3.46 -13.20
CA PHE A 13 11.99 2.49 -12.98
C PHE A 13 11.76 1.66 -11.71
N TYR A 14 11.31 2.28 -10.61
CA TYR A 14 10.91 1.58 -9.39
C TYR A 14 9.79 0.55 -9.66
N LYS A 15 8.74 0.94 -10.39
CA LYS A 15 7.65 0.04 -10.80
C LYS A 15 8.16 -1.14 -11.63
N LEU A 16 9.07 -0.90 -12.56
CA LEU A 16 9.69 -1.96 -13.37
C LEU A 16 10.52 -2.94 -12.52
N ASN A 17 11.28 -2.43 -11.55
CA ASN A 17 12.06 -3.27 -10.65
C ASN A 17 11.17 -4.10 -9.72
N LEU A 18 10.10 -3.51 -9.18
CA LEU A 18 9.11 -4.25 -8.40
C LEU A 18 8.51 -5.41 -9.20
N LYS A 19 8.04 -5.17 -10.43
CA LYS A 19 7.53 -6.23 -11.33
C LYS A 19 8.52 -7.37 -11.54
N ARG A 20 9.82 -7.07 -11.63
CA ARG A 20 10.87 -8.09 -11.77
C ARG A 20 11.07 -8.88 -10.47
N CYS A 21 11.13 -8.19 -9.32
CA CYS A 21 11.39 -8.79 -8.02
C CYS A 21 10.23 -9.68 -7.55
N ILE A 22 8.98 -9.33 -7.89
CA ILE A 22 7.77 -10.05 -7.46
C ILE A 22 7.83 -11.55 -7.80
N LYS A 23 8.38 -11.92 -8.96
CA LYS A 23 8.46 -13.32 -9.41
C LYS A 23 9.16 -14.27 -8.43
N ASN A 24 10.13 -13.76 -7.66
CA ASN A 24 10.86 -14.54 -6.65
C ASN A 24 10.65 -13.99 -5.23
N PHE A 25 9.71 -13.06 -5.05
CA PHE A 25 9.57 -12.32 -3.80
C PHE A 25 9.32 -13.22 -2.59
N LYS A 26 8.51 -14.28 -2.73
CA LYS A 26 8.24 -15.25 -1.66
C LYS A 26 9.50 -15.96 -1.12
N LYS A 27 10.63 -15.93 -1.83
CA LYS A 27 11.92 -16.45 -1.32
C LYS A 27 12.69 -15.43 -0.48
N HIS A 28 12.23 -14.18 -0.45
CA HIS A 28 12.92 -13.01 0.11
C HIS A 28 11.96 -12.08 0.87
N ASP A 29 10.79 -12.56 1.28
CA ASP A 29 9.72 -11.75 1.87
C ASP A 29 9.85 -11.58 3.40
N PHE A 30 10.90 -12.13 4.02
CA PHE A 30 11.08 -12.15 5.48
C PHE A 30 10.90 -10.77 6.12
N LEU A 31 11.52 -9.71 5.56
CA LEU A 31 11.45 -8.37 6.13
C LEU A 31 10.04 -7.78 5.96
N VAL A 32 9.40 -8.04 4.82
CA VAL A 32 8.04 -7.57 4.56
C VAL A 32 7.06 -8.26 5.50
N ASN A 33 7.21 -9.56 5.75
CA ASN A 33 6.38 -10.32 6.66
C ASN A 33 6.58 -9.85 8.12
N GLU A 34 7.82 -9.67 8.55
CA GLU A 34 8.15 -9.13 9.88
C GLU A 34 7.47 -7.77 10.12
N VAL A 35 7.57 -6.83 9.16
CA VAL A 35 6.90 -5.53 9.30
C VAL A 35 5.38 -5.69 9.22
N SER A 36 4.87 -6.61 8.41
CA SER A 36 3.42 -6.87 8.31
C SER A 36 2.84 -7.37 9.63
N GLU A 37 3.49 -8.34 10.27
CA GLU A 37 3.09 -8.90 11.56
C GLU A 37 3.11 -7.81 12.66
N ASN A 38 4.18 -7.02 12.69
CA ASN A 38 4.33 -5.87 13.56
C ASN A 38 3.22 -4.81 13.39
N VAL A 39 2.79 -4.56 12.16
CA VAL A 39 1.69 -3.63 11.86
C VAL A 39 0.36 -4.20 12.33
N VAL A 40 0.10 -5.49 12.10
CA VAL A 40 -1.13 -6.15 12.54
C VAL A 40 -1.25 -6.17 14.05
N GLU A 41 -0.17 -6.49 14.76
CA GLU A 41 -0.16 -6.48 16.22
C GLU A 41 -0.57 -5.09 16.74
N ARG A 42 0.03 -4.02 16.20
CA ARG A 42 -0.34 -2.64 16.55
C ARG A 42 -1.79 -2.31 16.20
N ILE A 43 -2.28 -2.74 15.04
CA ILE A 43 -3.69 -2.55 14.65
C ILE A 43 -4.62 -3.27 15.65
N SER A 44 -4.23 -4.44 16.16
CA SER A 44 -5.04 -5.21 17.11
C SER A 44 -5.16 -4.56 18.49
N GLU A 45 -4.26 -3.64 18.83
CA GLU A 45 -4.33 -2.85 20.06
C GLU A 45 -5.41 -1.76 20.01
N PHE A 46 -5.90 -1.39 18.82
CA PHE A 46 -6.96 -0.40 18.69
C PHE A 46 -8.31 -0.98 19.12
N SER A 47 -9.01 -0.25 20.00
CA SER A 47 -10.34 -0.64 20.48
C SER A 47 -11.43 -0.50 19.41
N LYS A 48 -11.20 0.35 18.40
CA LYS A 48 -12.08 0.55 17.25
C LYS A 48 -11.67 -0.42 16.14
N GLY A 49 -12.64 -1.12 15.57
CA GLY A 49 -12.44 -1.91 14.35
C GLY A 49 -12.39 -1.05 13.08
N PHE A 50 -11.77 -1.58 12.04
CA PHE A 50 -11.69 -0.97 10.72
C PHE A 50 -12.54 -1.75 9.73
N ASN A 51 -13.21 -1.05 8.81
CA ASN A 51 -14.05 -1.67 7.80
C ASN A 51 -13.44 -1.57 6.41
N ASN A 52 -12.72 -0.49 6.10
CA ASN A 52 -12.18 -0.19 4.79
C ASN A 52 -10.70 0.21 4.91
N ALA A 53 -9.81 -0.69 4.48
CA ALA A 53 -8.38 -0.45 4.51
C ALA A 53 -7.80 -0.18 3.12
N LEU A 54 -6.94 0.82 3.00
CA LEU A 54 -6.09 1.07 1.83
C LEU A 54 -4.65 0.65 2.14
N ILE A 55 -4.09 -0.25 1.33
CA ILE A 55 -2.75 -0.79 1.55
C ILE A 55 -1.82 -0.42 0.40
N TYR A 56 -0.74 0.28 0.73
CA TYR A 56 0.40 0.56 -0.16
C TYR A 56 1.57 -0.38 0.12
N GLY A 57 2.25 -0.79 -0.94
CA GLY A 57 3.41 -1.68 -0.86
C GLY A 57 3.07 -3.16 -0.79
N LEU A 58 4.10 -3.95 -0.52
CA LEU A 58 3.96 -5.40 -0.36
C LEU A 58 3.52 -5.69 1.06
N PHE A 59 2.34 -6.29 1.20
CA PHE A 59 1.76 -6.62 2.49
C PHE A 59 0.89 -7.86 2.34
N ASP A 60 1.14 -8.86 3.17
CA ASP A 60 0.36 -10.09 3.17
C ASP A 60 -0.96 -9.84 3.89
N ARG A 61 -2.08 -9.74 3.17
CA ARG A 61 -3.37 -9.48 3.82
C ARG A 61 -3.85 -10.64 4.68
N SER A 62 -3.28 -11.84 4.52
CA SER A 62 -3.69 -13.00 5.31
C SER A 62 -3.46 -12.81 6.81
N VAL A 63 -2.61 -11.84 7.18
CA VAL A 63 -2.40 -11.44 8.57
C VAL A 63 -3.47 -10.49 9.12
N LEU A 64 -4.34 -9.90 8.27
CA LEU A 64 -5.46 -9.05 8.71
C LEU A 64 -6.74 -9.86 8.96
N ASP A 65 -7.68 -9.30 9.74
CA ASP A 65 -9.02 -9.88 9.91
C ASP A 65 -9.73 -9.97 8.56
N LYS A 66 -10.35 -11.12 8.29
CA LYS A 66 -11.14 -11.41 7.09
C LYS A 66 -12.35 -10.49 6.91
N LYS A 67 -12.76 -9.76 7.96
CA LYS A 67 -13.91 -8.84 7.94
C LYS A 67 -13.64 -7.47 7.35
N ILE A 68 -12.37 -7.11 7.12
CA ILE A 68 -11.99 -5.80 6.59
C ILE A 68 -12.06 -5.83 5.05
N ASP A 69 -12.76 -4.90 4.41
CA ASP A 69 -12.65 -4.67 2.96
C ASP A 69 -11.30 -4.00 2.69
N VAL A 70 -10.47 -4.64 1.88
CA VAL A 70 -9.10 -4.20 1.62
C VAL A 70 -8.98 -3.78 0.16
N LYS A 71 -8.65 -2.51 -0.07
CA LYS A 71 -8.16 -2.01 -1.36
C LYS A 71 -6.64 -1.88 -1.31
N ARG A 72 -5.99 -2.11 -2.45
CA ARG A 72 -4.53 -2.03 -2.58
C ARG A 72 -4.15 -0.87 -3.49
N GLY A 73 -2.94 -0.31 -3.34
CA GLY A 73 -2.33 0.64 -4.26
C GLY A 73 -1.08 0.05 -4.92
N PHE A 74 -1.01 0.16 -6.26
CA PHE A 74 0.02 -0.27 -7.24
C PHE A 74 0.49 -1.75 -7.23
N PRO A 75 0.89 -2.30 -8.41
CA PRO A 75 0.21 -3.47 -8.98
C PRO A 75 0.50 -4.75 -8.19
N VAL A 76 -0.33 -5.03 -7.18
CA VAL A 76 -0.43 -6.37 -6.58
C VAL A 76 -1.18 -7.33 -7.53
N TYR A 77 -1.57 -6.86 -8.73
CA TYR A 77 -2.17 -7.68 -9.79
C TYR A 77 -1.31 -8.92 -10.14
N GLU A 78 0.02 -8.85 -9.94
CA GLU A 78 0.93 -10.00 -10.15
C GLU A 78 1.11 -10.89 -8.91
N PHE A 79 0.61 -10.49 -7.73
CA PHE A 79 0.66 -11.29 -6.50
C PHE A 79 -0.59 -12.14 -6.30
N THR A 80 -1.73 -11.75 -6.87
CA THR A 80 -3.01 -12.46 -6.74
C THR A 80 -3.32 -13.28 -7.99
N GLN A 81 -2.51 -14.30 -8.28
CA GLN A 81 -3.07 -15.48 -8.98
C GLN A 81 -4.06 -16.25 -8.09
N THR A 82 -4.21 -15.84 -6.82
CA THR A 82 -5.16 -16.37 -5.87
C THR A 82 -6.05 -15.23 -5.34
N HIS A 83 -7.33 -15.35 -5.65
CA HIS A 83 -8.49 -14.62 -5.10
C HIS A 83 -8.72 -13.18 -5.58
N ASN A 84 -9.78 -13.06 -6.41
CA ASN A 84 -10.54 -11.86 -6.78
C ASN A 84 -9.78 -10.69 -7.42
N GLN A 85 -9.86 -10.63 -8.75
CA GLN A 85 -9.46 -9.47 -9.55
C GLN A 85 -10.21 -8.18 -9.16
N ASP A 86 -11.39 -8.29 -8.55
CA ASP A 86 -12.27 -7.18 -8.17
C ASP A 86 -11.78 -6.36 -6.95
N GLU A 87 -10.73 -6.79 -6.25
CA GLU A 87 -10.17 -6.12 -5.06
C GLU A 87 -8.86 -5.36 -5.35
N CYS A 88 -8.34 -5.43 -6.57
CA CYS A 88 -7.11 -4.75 -6.98
C CYS A 88 -7.41 -3.45 -7.75
N ILE A 89 -7.55 -2.35 -7.03
CA ILE A 89 -7.53 -1.02 -7.65
C ILE A 89 -6.08 -0.58 -7.80
N VAL A 90 -5.70 0.05 -8.90
CA VAL A 90 -4.33 0.52 -9.12
C VAL A 90 -4.23 1.96 -8.62
N PHE A 91 -3.68 2.17 -7.43
CA PHE A 91 -3.45 3.50 -6.87
C PHE A 91 -1.96 3.83 -6.68
N ASP A 92 -1.55 5.02 -7.09
CA ASP A 92 -0.17 5.51 -7.05
C ASP A 92 0.11 6.19 -5.70
N GLU A 93 1.19 5.81 -4.98
CA GLU A 93 1.47 6.28 -3.61
C GLU A 93 1.77 7.79 -3.46
N GLU A 94 1.83 8.56 -4.55
CA GLU A 94 2.03 10.02 -4.50
C GLU A 94 0.79 10.77 -4.97
N TYR A 95 0.12 10.26 -6.00
CA TYR A 95 -1.08 10.88 -6.59
C TYR A 95 -2.22 9.88 -6.64
N ASN A 96 -3.08 9.93 -5.63
CA ASN A 96 -4.19 9.00 -5.51
C ASN A 96 -5.50 9.65 -5.95
N THR A 97 -6.35 8.86 -6.60
CA THR A 97 -7.71 9.27 -7.02
C THR A 97 -8.77 8.63 -6.12
N CYS A 98 -8.43 8.39 -4.85
CA CYS A 98 -9.35 7.85 -3.88
C CYS A 98 -10.46 8.87 -3.59
N ILE A 99 -11.64 8.35 -3.25
CA ILE A 99 -12.78 9.16 -2.81
C ILE A 99 -12.49 9.64 -1.40
N GLU A 100 -12.86 10.89 -1.09
CA GLU A 100 -12.72 11.41 0.27
C GLU A 100 -13.58 10.59 1.27
N ASP A 101 -13.08 10.41 2.49
CA ASP A 101 -13.72 9.65 3.59
C ASP A 101 -14.16 8.22 3.21
N SER A 102 -13.42 7.54 2.33
CA SER A 102 -13.68 6.17 1.88
C SER A 102 -12.95 5.09 2.69
N TYR A 103 -11.86 5.43 3.36
CA TYR A 103 -11.03 4.49 4.13
C TYR A 103 -10.94 4.90 5.60
N ASP A 104 -11.07 3.93 6.49
CA ASP A 104 -10.86 4.15 7.92
C ASP A 104 -9.49 3.64 8.41
N LEU A 105 -8.71 2.99 7.53
CA LEU A 105 -7.35 2.55 7.76
C LEU A 105 -6.49 2.73 6.50
N ILE A 106 -5.29 3.29 6.65
CA ILE A 106 -4.29 3.34 5.57
C ILE A 106 -3.01 2.69 6.09
N ILE A 107 -2.51 1.70 5.37
CA ILE A 107 -1.26 0.98 5.68
C ILE A 107 -0.27 1.27 4.56
N SER A 108 0.94 1.68 4.93
CA SER A 108 2.09 1.72 4.01
C SER A 108 3.14 0.76 4.54
N ASN A 109 3.39 -0.34 3.82
CA ASN A 109 4.43 -1.28 4.19
C ASN A 109 5.67 -1.13 3.30
N LEU A 110 6.67 -0.41 3.83
CA LEU A 110 7.96 -0.17 3.17
C LEU A 110 7.86 0.41 1.75
N SER A 111 6.81 1.17 1.44
CA SER A 111 6.52 1.70 0.10
C SER A 111 6.81 3.19 -0.09
N LEU A 112 6.65 4.01 0.95
CA LEU A 112 6.75 5.48 0.82
C LEU A 112 8.17 6.01 0.54
N SER A 113 9.19 5.16 0.64
CA SER A 113 10.60 5.54 0.46
C SER A 113 10.96 6.04 -0.94
N PHE A 114 10.10 5.81 -1.95
CA PHE A 114 10.30 6.26 -3.34
C PHE A 114 9.28 7.33 -3.79
N VAL A 115 8.58 7.95 -2.84
CA VAL A 115 7.64 9.05 -3.11
C VAL A 115 8.40 10.37 -3.15
N ASN A 116 8.21 11.16 -4.21
CA ASN A 116 8.88 12.46 -4.36
C ASN A 116 8.22 13.55 -3.54
N ASP A 117 6.88 13.57 -3.49
CA ASP A 117 6.09 14.51 -2.68
C ASP A 117 5.41 13.78 -1.51
N LEU A 118 6.22 13.30 -0.55
CA LEU A 118 5.70 12.62 0.64
C LEU A 118 4.73 13.51 1.45
N PRO A 119 5.02 14.80 1.72
CA PRO A 119 4.07 15.67 2.40
C PRO A 119 2.74 15.79 1.67
N GLY A 120 2.76 15.98 0.34
CA GLY A 120 1.56 16.02 -0.49
C GLY A 120 0.76 14.72 -0.46
N ALA A 121 1.44 13.57 -0.48
CA ALA A 121 0.81 12.26 -0.33
C ALA A 121 0.11 12.09 1.03
N LEU A 122 0.78 12.45 2.14
CA LEU A 122 0.20 12.33 3.48
C LEU A 122 -1.00 13.27 3.70
N ILE A 123 -0.98 14.47 3.10
CA ILE A 123 -2.15 15.39 3.12
C ILE A 123 -3.33 14.77 2.37
N GLN A 124 -3.08 14.11 1.23
CA GLN A 124 -4.12 13.39 0.49
C GLN A 124 -4.68 12.24 1.32
N TYR A 125 -3.82 11.42 1.96
CA TYR A 125 -4.24 10.29 2.80
C TYR A 125 -5.15 10.69 3.94
N LYS A 126 -4.92 11.86 4.53
CA LYS A 126 -5.79 12.37 5.60
C LYS A 126 -7.22 12.67 5.13
N LYS A 127 -7.43 12.88 3.83
CA LYS A 127 -8.75 13.19 3.25
C LYS A 127 -9.50 11.95 2.80
N TYR A 128 -8.80 10.83 2.62
CA TYR A 128 -9.39 9.57 2.21
C TYR A 128 -9.97 8.84 3.41
#